data_AF-A0A1Q8AZ28-F1
#
_entry.id   AF-A0A1Q8AZ28-F1
#
_cell.length_a   1.000
_cell.length_b   1.000
_cell.length_c   1.000
_cell.angle_alpha   90.00
_cell.angle_beta   90.00
_cell.angle_gamma   90.00
#
_symmetry.space_group_name_H-M   'P 1'
#
loop_
_entity.id
_entity.type
_entity.pdbx_description
1 polymer ?
#
loop_
_entity_poly.entity_id
_entity_poly.type
_entity_poly.pdbx_seq_one_letter_code
_entity_poly.pdbx_strand_id
1 'polypeptide(L)'
;MVVTKTLVVAGDPLVTTTTDHPRGAMLRAYDKQTGKEVGAVFLPAAQSGSPMTYMLDGKQYIVVAVSGGNYSGEYIAFSLPATALRPTQ
;
A
#
# COMPACT_ATOMS: atom_id res chain seq x y z
N MET A 1 8.11 4.93 -0.44
CA MET A 1 8.27 3.85 0.57
C MET A 1 7.91 4.37 1.95
N VAL A 2 7.27 3.55 2.79
CA VAL A 2 7.07 3.80 4.24
C VAL A 2 7.49 2.55 5.03
N VAL A 3 8.00 2.74 6.24
CA VAL A 3 8.51 1.66 7.09
C VAL A 3 7.72 1.62 8.38
N THR A 4 7.21 0.44 8.74
CA THR A 4 6.50 0.18 10.01
C THR A 4 7.39 -0.63 10.95
N LYS A 5 6.86 -1.09 12.10
CA LYS A 5 7.62 -1.90 13.05
C LYS A 5 8.18 -3.18 12.44
N THR A 6 7.45 -3.85 11.55
CA THR A 6 7.84 -5.15 10.98
C THR A 6 7.87 -5.18 9.45
N LEU A 7 7.23 -4.21 8.78
CA LEU A 7 7.07 -4.23 7.32
C LEU A 7 7.67 -2.99 6.64
N VAL A 8 8.22 -3.18 5.44
CA VAL A 8 8.42 -2.12 4.45
C VAL A 8 7.24 -2.14 3.49
N VAL A 9 6.63 -0.99 3.23
CA VAL A 9 5.56 -0.84 2.25
C VAL A 9 6.02 0.08 1.12
N ALA A 10 5.92 -0.40 -0.12
CA ALA A 10 6.37 0.31 -1.31
C ALA A 10 5.35 0.17 -2.43
N GLY A 11 5.09 1.28 -3.14
CA GLY A 11 4.30 1.25 -4.37
C GLY A 11 5.18 0.94 -5.56
N ASP A 12 4.69 0.11 -6.48
CA ASP A 12 5.32 -0.16 -7.75
C ASP A 12 5.29 1.13 -8.60
N PRO A 13 6.43 1.55 -9.16
CA PRO A 13 6.48 2.75 -10.03
C PRO A 13 5.92 2.47 -11.43
N LEU A 14 5.78 1.18 -11.80
CA LEU A 14 5.36 0.76 -13.12
C LEU A 14 3.87 0.40 -13.12
N VAL A 15 3.12 1.00 -14.05
CA VAL A 15 1.76 0.57 -14.36
C VAL A 15 1.82 -0.69 -15.19
N THR A 16 1.21 -1.77 -14.70
CA THR A 16 1.11 -3.06 -15.37
C THR A 16 -0.35 -3.38 -15.70
N THR A 17 -0.53 -4.26 -16.67
CA THR A 17 -1.82 -4.85 -17.06
C THR A 17 -1.63 -6.35 -17.09
N THR A 18 -2.24 -7.07 -16.15
CA THR A 18 -2.10 -8.52 -16.03
C THR A 18 -3.47 -9.18 -16.19
N THR A 19 -3.50 -10.52 -16.22
CA THR A 19 -4.78 -11.26 -16.16
C THR A 19 -5.49 -11.08 -14.82
N ASP A 20 -4.73 -10.81 -13.76
CA ASP A 20 -5.21 -10.79 -12.38
C ASP A 20 -5.71 -9.42 -11.95
N HIS A 21 -5.33 -8.35 -12.67
CA HIS A 21 -5.82 -7.00 -12.40
C HIS A 21 -5.82 -6.10 -13.66
N PRO A 22 -6.75 -5.13 -13.74
CA PRO A 22 -6.78 -4.15 -14.81
C PRO A 22 -5.54 -3.24 -14.76
N ARG A 23 -5.44 -2.31 -15.72
CA ARG A 23 -4.33 -1.34 -15.77
C ARG A 23 -4.20 -0.60 -14.44
N GLY A 24 -3.06 -0.75 -13.78
CA GLY A 24 -2.78 -0.10 -12.50
C GLY A 24 -1.41 -0.49 -11.97
N ALA A 25 -1.14 -0.18 -10.71
CA ALA A 25 0.11 -0.54 -10.04
C ALA A 25 -0.18 -1.35 -8.78
N MET A 26 0.83 -1.98 -8.19
CA MET A 26 0.70 -2.66 -6.90
C MET A 26 1.26 -1.80 -5.77
N LEU A 27 0.60 -1.84 -4.61
CA LEU A 27 1.20 -1.49 -3.34
C LEU A 27 1.61 -2.79 -2.64
N ARG A 28 2.90 -2.97 -2.41
CA ARG A 28 3.46 -4.20 -1.84
C ARG A 28 3.96 -3.98 -0.43
N ALA A 29 3.78 -5.00 0.40
CA ALA A 29 4.33 -5.07 1.74
C ALA A 29 5.35 -6.21 1.81
N TYR A 30 6.53 -5.91 2.34
CA TYR A 30 7.63 -6.85 2.54
C TYR A 30 7.94 -6.97 4.02
N ASP A 31 8.22 -8.19 4.47
CA ASP A 31 8.80 -8.41 5.79
C ASP A 31 10.21 -7.81 5.86
N LYS A 32 10.48 -6.99 6.88
CA LYS A 32 11.75 -6.24 6.98
C LYS A 32 12.97 -7.13 7.23
N GLN A 33 12.79 -8.28 7.86
CA GLN A 33 13.90 -9.15 8.22
C GLN A 33 14.31 -10.03 7.04
N THR A 34 13.33 -10.53 6.31
CA THR A 34 13.55 -11.53 5.25
C THR A 34 13.51 -10.93 3.85
N GLY A 35 12.91 -9.75 3.67
CA GLY A 35 12.64 -9.15 2.35
C GLY A 35 11.53 -9.86 1.58
N LYS A 36 10.86 -10.86 2.16
CA LYS A 36 9.79 -11.61 1.50
C LYS A 36 8.52 -10.75 1.38
N GLU A 37 7.87 -10.79 0.23
CA GLU A 37 6.55 -10.18 0.06
C GLU A 37 5.54 -10.91 0.94
N VAL A 38 4.82 -10.15 1.78
CA VAL A 38 3.78 -10.66 2.69
C VAL A 38 2.38 -10.24 2.26
N GLY A 39 2.26 -9.33 1.30
CA GLY A 39 0.98 -8.94 0.71
C GLY A 39 1.12 -7.88 -0.36
N ALA A 40 0.13 -7.81 -1.23
CA ALA A 40 0.02 -6.80 -2.28
C ALA A 40 -1.44 -6.34 -2.41
N VAL A 41 -1.63 -5.06 -2.74
CA VAL A 41 -2.94 -4.46 -2.98
C VAL A 41 -2.89 -3.69 -4.29
N PHE A 42 -3.95 -3.80 -5.10
CA PHE A 42 -4.06 -3.07 -6.36
C PHE A 42 -4.28 -1.57 -6.12
N LEU A 43 -3.55 -0.75 -6.87
CA LEU A 43 -3.75 0.68 -7.01
C LEU A 43 -4.24 0.99 -8.44
N PRO A 44 -5.25 1.86 -8.59
CA PRO A 44 -5.80 2.20 -9.90
C PRO A 44 -4.83 3.00 -10.79
N ALA A 45 -3.80 3.61 -10.19
CA ALA A 45 -2.71 4.30 -10.88
C ALA A 45 -1.39 4.09 -10.14
N ALA A 46 -0.28 4.49 -10.78
CA ALA A 46 1.04 4.44 -10.17
C ALA A 46 1.12 5.33 -8.92
N GLN A 47 1.98 4.93 -7.99
CA GLN A 47 2.29 5.73 -6.80
C GLN A 47 3.04 7.00 -7.22
N SER A 48 2.40 8.15 -7.10
CA SER A 48 2.96 9.43 -7.53
C SER A 48 3.67 10.20 -6.42
N GLY A 49 3.44 9.82 -5.15
CA GLY A 49 4.11 10.40 -3.99
C GLY A 49 4.42 9.37 -2.92
N SER A 50 5.33 9.69 -2.02
CA SER A 50 5.73 8.79 -0.94
C SER A 50 4.53 8.39 -0.06
N PRO A 51 4.29 7.09 0.18
CA PRO A 51 3.34 6.62 1.15
C PRO A 51 3.66 7.18 2.54
N MET A 52 2.62 7.40 3.34
CA MET A 52 2.72 7.85 4.72
C MET A 52 1.85 6.98 5.62
N THR A 53 2.17 6.92 6.92
CA THR A 53 1.36 6.19 7.90
C THR A 53 1.11 7.04 9.14
N TYR A 54 -0.06 6.86 9.74
CA TYR A 54 -0.43 7.51 10.99
C TYR A 54 -1.36 6.61 11.81
N MET A 55 -1.56 6.98 13.08
CA MET A 55 -2.50 6.35 14.01
C MET A 55 -3.66 7.29 14.31
N LEU A 56 -4.88 6.77 14.26
CA LEU A 56 -6.08 7.48 14.71
C LEU A 56 -7.00 6.48 15.42
N ASP A 57 -7.43 6.81 16.64
CA ASP A 57 -8.31 5.96 17.47
C ASP A 57 -7.81 4.52 17.63
N GLY A 58 -6.50 4.37 17.81
CA GLY A 58 -5.85 3.06 17.94
C GLY A 58 -5.80 2.25 16.65
N LYS A 59 -6.22 2.79 15.51
CA LYS A 59 -6.14 2.16 14.19
C LYS A 59 -5.01 2.77 13.37
N GLN A 60 -4.22 1.91 12.71
CA GLN A 60 -3.18 2.35 11.79
C GLN A 60 -3.76 2.56 10.39
N TYR A 61 -3.33 3.65 9.77
CA TYR A 61 -3.65 3.99 8.40
C TYR A 61 -2.39 4.10 7.58
N ILE A 62 -2.45 3.65 6.32
CA ILE A 62 -1.42 3.87 5.32
C ILE A 62 -2.08 4.63 4.18
N VAL A 63 -1.54 5.80 3.84
CA VAL A 63 -2.05 6.66 2.77
C VAL A 63 -1.05 6.69 1.63
N VAL A 64 -1.56 6.56 0.41
CA VAL A 64 -0.78 6.58 -0.82
C VAL A 64 -1.37 7.63 -1.76
N ALA A 65 -0.51 8.52 -2.27
CA ALA A 65 -0.87 9.39 -3.38
C ALA A 65 -0.76 8.59 -4.68
N VAL A 66 -1.84 8.55 -5.46
CA VAL A 66 -1.87 7.90 -6.77
C VAL A 66 -2.23 8.92 -7.84
N SER A 67 -1.54 8.88 -8.96
CA SER A 67 -1.89 9.64 -10.16
C SER A 67 -1.12 9.10 -11.36
N GLY A 68 -1.57 9.44 -12.58
CA GLY A 68 -0.80 9.15 -13.79
C GLY A 68 -1.65 9.00 -15.04
N GLY A 69 -1.12 9.47 -16.18
CA GLY A 69 -1.83 9.45 -17.47
C GLY A 69 -3.21 10.10 -17.37
N ASN A 70 -4.26 9.32 -17.62
CA ASN A 70 -5.65 9.76 -17.57
C ASN A 70 -6.29 9.65 -16.17
N TYR A 71 -5.53 9.27 -15.14
CA TYR A 71 -6.01 9.14 -13.78
C TYR A 71 -5.73 10.42 -12.98
N SER A 72 -6.80 11.11 -12.55
CA SER A 72 -6.70 12.28 -11.68
C SER A 72 -6.09 11.92 -10.32
N GLY A 73 -5.33 12.84 -9.75
CA GLY A 73 -4.66 12.58 -8.48
C GLY A 73 -5.62 12.48 -7.30
N GLU A 74 -5.42 11.45 -6.47
CA GLU A 74 -6.15 11.29 -5.21
C GLU A 74 -5.27 10.63 -4.13
N TYR A 75 -5.77 10.64 -2.90
CA TYR A 75 -5.19 9.91 -1.78
C TYR A 75 -6.06 8.69 -1.45
N ILE A 76 -5.45 7.51 -1.49
CA ILE A 76 -6.11 6.26 -1.08
C ILE A 76 -5.59 5.87 0.30
N ALA A 77 -6.51 5.68 1.26
CA ALA A 77 -6.20 5.28 2.62
C ALA A 77 -6.58 3.82 2.89
N PHE A 78 -5.60 3.02 3.29
CA PHE A 78 -5.76 1.63 3.68
C PHE A 78 -5.70 1.48 5.20
N SER A 79 -6.51 0.57 5.73
CA SER A 79 -6.47 0.18 7.15
C SER A 79 -6.98 -1.25 7.30
N LEU A 80 -6.55 -1.94 8.35
CA LEU A 80 -7.06 -3.28 8.63
C LEU A 80 -8.56 -3.23 8.99
N PRO A 81 -9.35 -4.26 8.64
CA PRO A 81 -10.71 -4.38 9.12
C PRO A 81 -10.76 -4.34 10.65
N ALA A 82 -11.81 -3.77 11.24
CA ALA A 82 -11.95 -3.72 12.71
C ALA A 82 -11.96 -5.13 13.36
N THR A 83 -12.34 -6.16 12.58
CA THR A 83 -12.37 -7.57 12.99
C THR A 83 -11.04 -8.29 12.84
N ALA A 84 -10.04 -7.70 12.17
CA ALA A 84 -8.73 -8.35 12.02
C ALA A 84 -8.01 -8.36 13.38
N LEU A 85 -7.93 -9.54 13.99
CA LEU A 85 -7.21 -9.78 15.24
C LEU A 85 -5.80 -9.18 15.13
N ARG A 86 -5.45 -8.28 16.05
CA ARG A 86 -4.05 -7.89 16.22
C ARG A 86 -3.31 -9.14 16.67
N PRO A 87 -2.30 -9.62 15.92
CA PRO A 87 -1.41 -10.64 16.45
C PRO A 87 -0.82 -10.07 17.74
N THR A 88 -1.09 -10.73 18.86
CA THR A 88 -0.48 -10.37 20.15
C THR A 88 1.03 -10.55 20.02
N GLN A 89 1.72 -9.41 20.03
CA GLN A 89 3.15 -9.13 20.21
C GLN A 89 4.18 -10.06 19.56
#